data_AF-A0A6C7QQT2-F1
#
_entry.id   AF-A0A6C7QQT2-F1
#
_cell.length_a   1.000
_cell.length_b   1.000
_cell.length_c   1.000
_cell.angle_alpha   90.00
_cell.angle_beta   90.00
_cell.angle_gamma   90.00
#
_symmetry.space_group_name_H-M   'P 1'
#
loop_
_entity.id
_entity.type
_entity.pdbx_description
1 polymer ?
#
loop_
_entity_poly.entity_id
_entity_poly.type
_entity_poly.pdbx_seq_one_letter_code
_entity_poly.pdbx_strand_id
1 'polypeptide(L)'
;KRGLAKQILLLGIVFFILSYLFFAFSNSIDFFIIAVVIFFIGFNLHEPIMQSCASKFCKVHEKGAALGLFNAFGYGGSFIGGIIGGIFLHLDTLNLLAIILVILALIWLVALFFLKNPADFKNLYLPLETPLNFSTFGENLGVVDIYKNSKNLVVKFDSKLTSKEELEGKL
;
A
#
# COMPACT_ATOMS: atom_id res chain seq x y z
N LYS A 1 -13.42 14.00 2.05
CA LYS A 1 -12.49 13.67 3.16
C LYS A 1 -11.50 12.59 2.69
N ARG A 2 -10.35 12.96 2.10
CA ARG A 2 -9.45 12.01 1.41
C ARG A 2 -8.02 12.55 1.46
N GLY A 3 -7.08 11.79 2.05
CA GLY A 3 -5.65 12.13 2.09
C GLY A 3 -4.82 11.46 3.19
N LEU A 4 -5.44 10.96 4.26
CA LEU A 4 -4.72 10.45 5.44
C LEU A 4 -3.97 9.13 5.20
N ALA A 5 -4.31 8.35 4.16
CA ALA A 5 -3.71 7.03 3.94
C ALA A 5 -2.18 7.07 3.82
N LYS A 6 -1.62 8.06 3.10
CA LYS A 6 -0.17 8.23 3.00
C LYS A 6 0.47 8.60 4.35
N GLN A 7 -0.18 9.46 5.13
CA GLN A 7 0.32 9.86 6.45
C GLN A 7 0.31 8.69 7.43
N ILE A 8 -0.76 7.89 7.41
CA ILE A 8 -0.88 6.70 8.27
C ILE A 8 0.15 5.64 7.87
N LEU A 9 0.42 5.49 6.57
CA LEU A 9 1.46 4.58 6.08
C LEU A 9 2.86 5.01 6.54
N LEU A 10 3.19 6.31 6.44
CA LEU A 10 4.45 6.85 6.95
C LEU A 10 4.57 6.69 8.47
N LEU A 11 3.47 6.92 9.20
CA LEU A 11 3.41 6.71 10.65
C LEU A 11 3.68 5.25 11.03
N GLY A 12 3.12 4.29 10.29
CA GLY A 12 3.40 2.86 10.47
C GLY A 12 4.90 2.53 10.35
N ILE A 13 5.60 3.17 9.42
CA ILE A 13 7.05 2.95 9.22
C ILE A 13 7.87 3.58 10.33
N VAL A 14 7.46 4.74 10.84
CA VAL A 14 8.08 5.34 12.02
C VAL A 14 7.97 4.38 13.21
N PHE A 15 6.83 3.72 13.41
CA PHE A 15 6.68 2.69 14.44
C PHE A 15 7.59 1.48 14.20
N PHE A 16 7.77 1.03 12.95
CA PHE A 16 8.74 -0.02 12.64
C PHE A 16 10.18 0.38 12.98
N ILE A 17 10.61 1.59 12.58
CA ILE A 17 11.95 2.10 12.91
C ILE A 17 12.17 2.15 14.41
N LEU A 18 11.20 2.69 15.17
CA LEU A 18 11.27 2.76 16.63
C LEU A 18 11.35 1.37 17.28
N SER A 19 10.54 0.43 16.80
CA SER A 19 10.55 -0.95 17.28
C SER A 19 11.89 -1.64 17.02
N TYR A 20 12.44 -1.54 15.80
CA TYR A 20 13.73 -2.15 15.46
C TYR A 20 14.90 -1.50 16.20
N LEU A 21 14.85 -0.19 16.45
CA LEU A 21 15.83 0.47 17.33
C LEU A 21 15.75 -0.09 18.75
N PHE A 22 14.54 -0.27 19.30
CA PHE A 22 14.40 -0.87 20.63
C PHE A 22 14.91 -2.31 20.65
N PHE A 23 14.66 -3.11 19.61
CA PHE A 23 15.24 -4.45 19.50
C PHE A 23 16.78 -4.43 19.47
N ALA A 24 17.39 -3.47 18.77
CA ALA A 24 18.86 -3.39 18.66
C ALA A 24 19.58 -3.06 19.99
N PHE A 25 18.90 -2.33 20.89
CA PHE A 25 19.49 -1.87 22.17
C PHE A 25 18.85 -2.55 23.41
N SER A 26 17.91 -3.45 23.21
CA SER A 26 17.17 -4.14 24.26
C SER A 26 18.07 -5.16 24.98
N ASN A 27 18.43 -4.87 26.22
CA ASN A 27 19.10 -5.82 27.12
C ASN A 27 18.14 -6.43 28.17
N SER A 28 16.86 -6.04 28.17
CA SER A 28 15.87 -6.49 29.14
C SER A 28 14.58 -6.94 28.45
N ILE A 29 13.95 -7.98 29.01
CA ILE A 29 12.71 -8.58 28.50
C ILE A 29 11.58 -7.55 28.41
N ASP A 30 11.51 -6.60 29.35
CA ASP A 30 10.47 -5.57 29.36
C ASP A 30 10.54 -4.66 28.13
N PHE A 31 11.77 -4.26 27.75
CA PHE A 31 12.01 -3.46 26.55
C PHE A 31 11.68 -4.25 25.28
N PHE A 32 11.98 -5.55 25.26
CA PHE A 32 11.61 -6.42 24.16
C PHE A 32 10.09 -6.49 23.97
N ILE A 33 9.32 -6.66 25.06
CA ILE A 33 7.85 -6.69 24.99
C ILE A 33 7.29 -5.37 24.46
N ILE A 34 7.79 -4.24 24.95
CA ILE A 34 7.38 -2.91 24.48
C ILE A 34 7.67 -2.76 22.97
N ALA A 35 8.84 -3.19 22.52
CA ALA A 35 9.22 -3.16 21.10
C ALA A 35 8.28 -4.01 20.23
N VAL A 36 7.89 -5.19 20.69
CA VAL A 36 6.91 -6.06 20.00
C VAL A 36 5.55 -5.37 19.89
N VAL A 37 5.06 -4.74 20.96
CA VAL A 37 3.78 -4.02 20.93
C VAL A 37 3.82 -2.88 19.91
N ILE A 38 4.89 -2.08 19.91
CA ILE A 38 5.08 -1.00 18.93
C ILE A 38 5.12 -1.54 17.50
N PHE A 39 5.82 -2.66 17.27
CA PHE A 39 5.86 -3.33 15.98
C PHE A 39 4.45 -3.68 15.48
N PHE A 40 3.65 -4.34 16.33
CA PHE A 40 2.30 -4.75 15.96
C PHE A 40 1.38 -3.56 15.69
N ILE A 41 1.52 -2.44 16.41
CA ILE A 41 0.79 -1.21 16.11
C ILE A 41 1.14 -0.72 14.70
N GLY A 42 2.44 -0.64 14.37
CA GLY A 42 2.91 -0.26 13.04
C GLY A 42 2.37 -1.20 11.95
N PHE A 43 2.44 -2.51 12.19
CA PHE A 43 1.99 -3.55 11.25
C PHE A 43 0.49 -3.47 10.97
N ASN A 44 -0.33 -3.37 12.01
CA ASN A 44 -1.79 -3.27 11.87
C ASN A 44 -2.24 -1.96 11.19
N LEU A 45 -1.43 -0.91 11.23
CA LEU A 45 -1.67 0.32 10.47
C LEU A 45 -1.24 0.18 9.00
N HIS A 46 -0.07 -0.42 8.76
CA HIS A 46 0.57 -0.46 7.45
C HIS A 46 -0.08 -1.47 6.50
N GLU A 47 -0.32 -2.69 6.98
CA GLU A 47 -0.76 -3.82 6.15
C GLU A 47 -2.11 -3.57 5.46
N PRO A 48 -3.19 -3.14 6.15
CA PRO A 48 -4.49 -2.91 5.49
C PRO A 48 -4.43 -1.78 4.46
N ILE A 49 -3.59 -0.77 4.70
CA ILE A 49 -3.42 0.36 3.78
C ILE A 49 -2.67 -0.09 2.53
N MET A 50 -1.64 -0.93 2.65
CA MET A 50 -0.93 -1.47 1.50
C MET A 50 -1.84 -2.33 0.62
N GLN A 51 -2.64 -3.22 1.22
CA GLN A 51 -3.64 -3.99 0.47
C GLN A 51 -4.69 -3.09 -0.19
N SER A 52 -5.14 -2.03 0.50
CA SER A 52 -6.04 -1.03 -0.07
C SER A 52 -5.40 -0.29 -1.25
N CYS A 53 -4.11 0.03 -1.18
CA CYS A 53 -3.39 0.66 -2.28
C CYS A 53 -3.26 -0.30 -3.46
N ALA A 54 -2.81 -1.53 -3.23
CA ALA A 54 -2.65 -2.56 -4.26
C ALA A 54 -3.96 -2.76 -5.05
N SER A 55 -5.09 -2.94 -4.36
CA SER A 55 -6.40 -3.09 -5.01
C SER A 55 -6.92 -1.82 -5.70
N LYS A 56 -6.42 -0.63 -5.33
CA LYS A 56 -6.76 0.64 -5.98
C LYS A 56 -5.96 0.92 -7.24
N PHE A 57 -4.81 0.31 -7.46
CA PHE A 57 -4.05 0.50 -8.70
C PHE A 57 -4.52 -0.42 -9.84
N CYS A 58 -5.21 -1.51 -9.53
CA CYS A 58 -5.65 -2.48 -10.54
C CYS A 58 -7.06 -2.20 -11.08
N LYS A 59 -7.35 -2.79 -12.25
CA LYS A 59 -8.69 -2.82 -12.84
C LYS A 59 -9.65 -3.62 -11.96
N VAL A 60 -10.94 -3.31 -12.02
CA VAL A 60 -11.94 -3.90 -11.11
C VAL A 60 -12.04 -5.41 -11.23
N HIS A 61 -11.91 -5.94 -12.44
CA HIS A 61 -11.92 -7.39 -12.70
C HIS A 61 -10.62 -8.09 -12.27
N GLU A 62 -9.52 -7.35 -12.09
CA GLU A 62 -8.21 -7.90 -11.71
C GLU A 62 -7.91 -7.74 -10.21
N LYS A 63 -8.80 -7.12 -9.43
CA LYS A 63 -8.59 -6.88 -8.00
C LYS A 63 -8.29 -8.14 -7.21
N GLY A 64 -8.99 -9.24 -7.50
CA GLY A 64 -8.77 -10.53 -6.85
C GLY A 64 -7.37 -11.10 -7.15
N ALA A 65 -6.95 -11.06 -8.42
CA ALA A 65 -5.62 -11.49 -8.83
C ALA A 65 -4.51 -10.62 -8.22
N ALA A 66 -4.71 -9.30 -8.18
CA ALA A 66 -3.76 -8.36 -7.59
C ALA A 66 -3.56 -8.58 -6.08
N LEU A 67 -4.66 -8.78 -5.34
CA LEU A 67 -4.59 -9.11 -3.91
C LEU A 67 -3.99 -10.50 -3.68
N GLY A 68 -4.31 -11.47 -4.54
CA GLY A 68 -3.69 -12.80 -4.50
C GLY A 68 -2.18 -12.75 -4.69
N LEU A 69 -1.70 -11.99 -5.68
CA LEU A 69 -0.27 -11.79 -5.92
C LEU A 69 0.40 -11.05 -4.77
N PHE A 70 -0.25 -10.00 -4.23
CA PHE A 70 0.23 -9.28 -3.06
C PHE A 70 0.43 -10.22 -1.86
N ASN A 71 -0.57 -11.05 -1.56
CA ASN A 71 -0.48 -12.03 -0.46
C ASN A 71 0.58 -13.09 -0.73
N ALA A 72 0.75 -13.55 -1.97
CA ALA A 72 1.79 -14.52 -2.34
C ALA A 72 3.19 -13.96 -2.06
N PHE A 73 3.47 -12.72 -2.47
CA PHE A 73 4.72 -12.04 -2.13
C PHE A 73 4.85 -11.77 -0.63
N GLY A 74 3.76 -11.44 0.07
CA GLY A 74 3.75 -11.24 1.53
C GLY A 74 4.16 -12.51 2.29
N TYR A 75 3.58 -13.66 1.93
CA TYR A 75 3.94 -14.95 2.52
C TYR A 75 5.34 -15.41 2.12
N GLY A 76 5.73 -15.21 0.86
CA GLY A 76 7.10 -15.49 0.40
C GLY A 76 8.15 -14.67 1.15
N GLY A 77 7.88 -13.38 1.35
CA GLY A 77 8.72 -12.50 2.17
C GLY A 77 8.78 -12.95 3.63
N SER A 78 7.64 -13.35 4.21
CA SER A 78 7.58 -13.87 5.59
C SER A 78 8.41 -15.16 5.75
N PHE A 79 8.36 -16.05 4.75
CA PHE A 79 9.16 -17.27 4.74
C PHE A 79 10.66 -16.98 4.69
N ILE A 80 11.10 -16.13 3.76
CA ILE A 80 12.51 -15.72 3.63
C ILE A 80 12.96 -15.00 4.91
N GLY A 81 12.12 -14.10 5.43
CA GLY A 81 12.38 -13.39 6.69
C GLY A 81 12.52 -14.34 7.88
N GLY A 82 11.72 -15.40 7.95
CA GLY A 82 11.85 -16.45 8.97
C GLY A 82 13.16 -17.23 8.87
N ILE A 83 13.60 -17.58 7.65
CA ILE A 83 14.90 -18.23 7.43
C ILE A 83 16.05 -17.33 7.86
N ILE A 84 16.06 -16.08 7.37
CA ILE A 84 17.11 -15.10 7.69
C ILE A 84 17.11 -14.84 9.21
N GLY A 85 15.95 -14.58 9.80
CA GLY A 85 15.80 -14.37 11.24
C GLY A 85 16.30 -15.56 12.07
N GLY A 86 16.00 -16.78 11.64
CA GLY A 86 16.50 -18.01 12.29
C GLY A 86 18.02 -18.16 12.21
N ILE A 87 18.64 -17.80 11.09
CA ILE A 87 20.10 -17.80 10.94
C ILE A 87 20.75 -16.79 11.90
N PHE A 88 20.25 -15.56 11.94
CA PHE A 88 20.75 -14.51 12.85
C PHE A 88 20.52 -14.84 14.32
N LEU A 89 19.41 -15.54 14.63
CA LEU A 89 19.15 -16.08 15.97
C LEU A 89 20.19 -17.14 16.36
N HIS A 90 20.52 -18.06 15.44
CA HIS A 90 21.53 -19.09 15.69
C HIS A 90 22.94 -18.52 15.87
N LEU A 91 23.27 -17.45 15.15
CA LEU A 91 24.55 -16.75 15.22
C LEU A 91 24.63 -15.75 16.39
N ASP A 92 23.60 -15.64 17.24
CA ASP A 92 23.49 -14.68 18.35
C ASP A 92 23.75 -13.21 17.93
N THR A 93 23.33 -12.87 16.71
CA THR A 93 23.56 -11.55 16.08
C THR A 93 22.26 -10.83 15.77
N LEU A 94 21.23 -11.02 16.62
CA LEU A 94 19.93 -10.36 16.47
C LEU A 94 20.02 -8.82 16.47
N ASN A 95 20.95 -8.25 17.22
CA ASN A 95 21.18 -6.80 17.22
C ASN A 95 21.61 -6.30 15.84
N LEU A 96 22.43 -7.07 15.13
CA LEU A 96 22.85 -6.74 13.77
C LEU A 96 21.67 -6.84 12.79
N LEU A 97 20.84 -7.88 12.92
CA LEU A 97 19.60 -8.01 12.15
C LEU A 97 18.67 -6.80 12.37
N ALA A 98 18.49 -6.37 13.62
CA ALA A 98 17.66 -5.22 13.96
C ALA A 98 18.17 -3.94 13.29
N ILE A 99 19.49 -3.69 13.29
CA ILE A 99 20.09 -2.54 12.60
C ILE A 99 19.87 -2.61 11.09
N ILE A 100 20.03 -3.78 10.47
CA ILE A 100 19.75 -3.99 9.04
C ILE A 100 18.28 -3.66 8.73
N LEU A 101 17.34 -4.09 9.57
CA LEU A 101 15.92 -3.80 9.42
C LEU A 101 15.59 -2.32 9.59
N VAL A 102 16.28 -1.59 10.47
CA VAL A 102 16.17 -0.11 10.55
C VAL A 102 16.58 0.54 9.23
N ILE A 103 17.72 0.15 8.66
CA ILE A 103 18.19 0.70 7.38
C ILE A 103 17.19 0.39 6.26
N LEU A 104 16.67 -0.84 6.21
CA LEU A 104 15.67 -1.23 5.24
C LEU A 104 14.35 -0.44 5.40
N ALA A 105 13.91 -0.20 6.63
CA ALA A 105 12.74 0.61 6.93
C ALA A 105 12.94 2.09 6.53
N LEU A 106 14.15 2.63 6.68
CA LEU A 106 14.49 3.98 6.21
C LEU A 106 14.46 4.08 4.68
N ILE A 107 15.02 3.09 3.97
CA ILE A 107 14.94 3.02 2.51
C ILE A 107 13.48 2.96 2.06
N TRP A 108 12.67 2.15 2.75
CA TRP A 108 11.24 2.04 2.48
C TRP A 108 10.47 3.33 2.76
N LEU A 109 10.83 4.05 3.83
CA LEU A 109 10.28 5.36 4.15
C LEU A 109 10.53 6.35 3.01
N VAL A 110 11.78 6.42 2.51
CA VAL A 110 12.17 7.28 1.39
C VAL A 110 11.42 6.88 0.12
N ALA A 111 11.33 5.58 -0.21
CA ALA A 111 10.57 5.11 -1.36
C ALA A 111 9.09 5.55 -1.30
N LEU A 112 8.47 5.50 -0.12
CA LEU A 112 7.08 5.92 0.07
C LEU A 112 6.87 7.43 0.05
N PHE A 113 7.91 8.23 0.29
CA PHE A 113 7.84 9.67 0.01
C PHE A 113 7.61 9.92 -1.49
N PHE A 114 8.23 9.13 -2.37
CA PHE A 114 8.04 9.21 -3.83
C PHE A 114 6.74 8.56 -4.33
N LEU A 115 6.06 7.75 -3.51
CA LEU A 115 4.79 7.14 -3.90
C LEU A 115 3.70 8.23 -4.13
N LYS A 116 3.14 8.24 -5.35
CA LYS A 116 2.00 9.07 -5.75
C LYS A 116 0.81 8.75 -4.83
N ASN A 117 0.08 9.76 -4.37
CA ASN A 117 -0.92 9.60 -3.33
C ASN A 117 -2.10 8.73 -3.84
N PRO A 118 -2.46 7.61 -3.20
CA PRO A 118 -3.61 6.79 -3.58
C PRO A 118 -4.96 7.55 -3.53
N ALA A 119 -4.98 8.74 -2.91
CA ALA A 119 -6.12 9.64 -2.90
C ALA A 119 -6.42 10.30 -4.27
N ASP A 120 -5.49 10.20 -5.22
CA ASP A 120 -5.62 10.84 -6.54
C ASP A 120 -6.62 10.09 -7.44
N PHE A 121 -6.97 8.83 -7.15
CA PHE A 121 -7.96 8.08 -7.93
C PHE A 121 -9.40 8.39 -7.50
N LYS A 122 -10.21 8.95 -8.41
CA LYS A 122 -11.63 9.23 -8.23
C LYS A 122 -12.49 8.38 -9.18
N ASN A 123 -13.75 8.16 -8.79
CA ASN A 123 -14.72 7.43 -9.60
C ASN A 123 -15.82 8.40 -10.05
N LEU A 124 -16.14 8.38 -11.34
CA LEU A 124 -17.30 9.03 -11.95
C LEU A 124 -18.38 7.96 -12.17
N TYR A 125 -19.60 8.23 -11.76
CA TYR A 125 -20.75 7.34 -11.96
C TYR A 125 -21.65 7.94 -13.05
N LEU A 126 -21.87 7.19 -14.12
CA LEU A 126 -22.70 7.54 -15.26
C LEU A 126 -23.90 6.58 -15.36
N PRO A 127 -25.04 7.02 -15.94
CA PRO A 127 -26.16 6.14 -16.25
C PRO A 127 -25.75 4.98 -17.18
N LEU A 128 -26.35 3.80 -17.04
CA LEU A 128 -26.01 2.61 -17.85
C LEU A 128 -26.23 2.79 -19.37
N GLU A 129 -27.08 3.74 -19.74
CA GLU A 129 -27.52 4.01 -21.11
C GLU A 129 -26.62 4.99 -21.87
N THR A 130 -25.60 5.58 -21.23
CA THR A 130 -24.66 6.47 -21.95
C THR A 130 -23.93 5.68 -23.03
N PRO A 131 -24.03 6.10 -24.32
CA PRO A 131 -23.37 5.45 -25.44
C PRO A 131 -21.87 5.80 -25.44
N LEU A 132 -21.13 5.26 -24.49
CA LEU A 132 -19.68 5.42 -24.39
C LEU A 132 -18.98 4.42 -25.30
N ASN A 133 -18.22 4.93 -26.27
CA ASN A 133 -17.40 4.10 -27.12
C ASN A 133 -16.07 3.80 -26.40
N PHE A 134 -15.98 2.59 -25.83
CA PHE A 134 -14.91 2.19 -24.91
C PHE A 134 -13.50 2.25 -25.53
N SER A 135 -13.38 2.16 -26.86
CA SER A 135 -12.11 2.21 -27.58
C SER A 135 -11.52 3.61 -27.72
N THR A 136 -12.34 4.64 -27.90
CA THR A 136 -11.87 6.04 -28.05
C THR A 136 -11.72 6.76 -26.72
N PHE A 137 -12.51 6.40 -25.70
CA PHE A 137 -12.45 7.08 -24.41
C PHE A 137 -11.34 6.57 -23.49
N GLY A 138 -10.92 5.31 -23.65
CA GLY A 138 -9.81 4.70 -22.92
C GLY A 138 -8.43 5.27 -23.27
N GLU A 139 -8.31 5.98 -24.40
CA GLU A 139 -7.07 6.65 -24.81
C GLU A 139 -6.87 8.04 -24.16
N ASN A 140 -7.88 8.57 -23.45
CA ASN A 140 -7.72 9.84 -22.74
C ASN A 140 -6.74 9.68 -21.56
N LEU A 141 -5.69 10.51 -21.54
CA LEU A 141 -4.70 10.58 -20.46
C LEU A 141 -5.39 10.71 -19.09
N GLY A 142 -5.33 9.66 -18.28
CA GLY A 142 -5.83 9.68 -16.90
C GLY A 142 -7.03 8.78 -16.64
N VAL A 143 -7.64 8.13 -17.64
CA VAL A 143 -8.63 7.07 -17.41
C VAL A 143 -7.91 5.77 -17.05
N VAL A 144 -8.18 5.24 -15.85
CA VAL A 144 -7.51 4.05 -15.31
C VAL A 144 -8.32 2.79 -15.60
N ASP A 145 -9.64 2.88 -15.52
CA ASP A 145 -10.54 1.77 -15.82
C ASP A 145 -11.97 2.25 -16.08
N ILE A 146 -12.72 1.53 -16.92
CA ILE A 146 -14.16 1.76 -17.14
C ILE A 146 -14.87 0.44 -16.90
N TYR A 147 -15.77 0.38 -15.93
CA TYR A 147 -16.48 -0.85 -15.57
C TYR A 147 -17.96 -0.58 -15.29
N LYS A 148 -18.83 -1.52 -15.64
CA LYS A 148 -20.26 -1.45 -15.33
C LYS A 148 -20.51 -2.05 -13.94
N ASN A 149 -21.24 -1.33 -13.10
CA ASN A 149 -21.83 -1.83 -11.86
C ASN A 149 -23.33 -2.10 -12.08
N SER A 150 -24.02 -2.75 -11.15
CA SER A 150 -25.43 -3.16 -11.28
C SER A 150 -26.44 -2.04 -11.57
N LYS A 151 -26.05 -0.78 -11.39
CA LYS A 151 -26.90 0.41 -11.59
C LYS A 151 -26.27 1.51 -12.46
N ASN A 152 -24.94 1.57 -12.56
CA ASN A 152 -24.21 2.69 -13.15
C ASN A 152 -22.99 2.19 -13.93
N LEU A 153 -22.59 2.92 -14.97
CA LEU A 153 -21.28 2.80 -15.59
C LEU A 153 -20.27 3.64 -14.79
N VAL A 154 -19.16 3.05 -14.37
CA VAL A 154 -18.17 3.70 -13.50
C VAL A 154 -16.87 3.91 -14.25
N VAL A 155 -16.48 5.18 -14.40
CA VAL A 155 -15.18 5.57 -14.95
C VAL A 155 -14.26 5.91 -13.78
N LYS A 156 -13.20 5.14 -13.61
CA LYS A 156 -12.15 5.39 -12.62
C LYS A 156 -11.03 6.17 -13.29
N PHE A 157 -10.70 7.33 -12.75
CA PHE A 157 -9.72 8.24 -13.34
C PHE A 157 -8.76 8.81 -12.29
N ASP A 158 -7.54 9.13 -12.71
CA ASP A 158 -6.54 9.87 -11.92
C ASP A 158 -6.88 11.37 -11.98
N SER A 159 -7.35 11.90 -10.85
CA SER A 159 -7.76 13.30 -10.72
C SER A 159 -6.62 14.32 -10.76
N LYS A 160 -5.36 13.86 -10.87
CA LYS A 160 -4.22 14.74 -11.23
C LYS A 160 -4.00 14.89 -12.73
N LEU A 161 -4.51 13.97 -13.53
CA LEU A 161 -4.33 13.96 -14.98
C LEU A 161 -5.56 14.47 -15.73
N THR A 162 -6.77 14.28 -15.17
CA THR A 162 -8.02 14.71 -15.80
C THR A 162 -9.07 15.09 -14.75
N SER A 163 -9.85 16.15 -15.02
CA SER A 163 -10.96 16.64 -14.17
C SER A 163 -12.27 15.87 -14.43
N LYS A 164 -13.17 15.85 -13.42
CA LYS A 164 -14.54 15.33 -13.59
C LYS A 164 -15.32 16.14 -14.64
N GLU A 165 -15.19 17.46 -14.62
CA GLU A 165 -15.89 18.35 -15.58
C GLU A 165 -15.37 18.15 -17.01
N GLU A 166 -14.10 17.80 -17.15
CA GLU A 166 -13.45 17.56 -18.45
C GLU A 166 -13.86 16.20 -19.05
N LEU A 167 -14.16 15.21 -18.19
CA LEU A 167 -14.75 13.93 -18.61
C LEU A 167 -16.24 14.08 -18.93
N GLU A 168 -16.99 14.85 -18.14
CA GLU A 168 -18.42 15.14 -18.40
C GLU A 168 -18.61 16.02 -19.65
N GLY A 169 -17.69 16.93 -19.97
CA GLY A 169 -17.74 17.74 -21.19
C GLY A 169 -17.31 17.00 -22.47
N LYS A 170 -16.70 15.82 -22.35
CA LYS A 170 -16.33 14.94 -23.48
C LYS A 170 -17.37 13.84 -23.75
N LEU A 171 -18.38 13.73 -22.89
CA LEU A 171 -19.54 12.84 -23.00
C LEU A 171 -20.68 13.51 -23.77
#